data_AF-A0A9W5WUF1-F1
#
_entry.id   AF-A0A9W5WUF1-F1
#
_cell.length_a   1.000
_cell.length_b   1.000
_cell.length_c   1.000
_cell.angle_alpha   90.00
_cell.angle_beta   90.00
_cell.angle_gamma   90.00
#
_symmetry.space_group_name_H-M   'P 1'
#
loop_
_entity.id
_entity.type
_entity.pdbx_description
1 polymer ?
#
loop_
_entity_poly.entity_id
_entity_poly.type
_entity_poly.pdbx_seq_one_letter_code
_entity_poly.pdbx_strand_id
1 'polypeptide(L)'
;MDVYSGNLSTDLLDATSRYLNGCNLKSYVLPLPFCDEAVLDRKGLLAKILSNNSCLGKEQLFDIIEALSRRSGASNVDVEGNSEGRTSGSRHHKLNKEKFKEAFDSSLGTYGDRSRPTRTTRKTVAPQTGIRSTLRPSTAVTTEKLLDELASIHGPEQISQQIDTTIQRLSKPQTVGFVMIIAAEKESPTGKKLLPVAGSVVEILDAEEHCIRAIWCDPRLVKQEEVEFGKIVILRTLGHLFDYGYPGGPANNKLKHTSVLNVHGILFPSAIYVFMINVLKFGKHFETENNGGSHEDSSSSLCRCHRLAESPGAELFWGISESRLKSTFYHIRTQMPIKPSELTLGLLRQVV
;
A
#
# COMPACT_ATOMS: atom_id res chain seq x y z
N MET A 1 6.76 33.20 1.78
CA MET A 1 6.79 31.79 2.20
C MET A 1 6.43 31.77 3.66
N ASP A 2 5.25 31.29 4.01
CA ASP A 2 4.86 31.16 5.42
C ASP A 2 5.70 30.07 6.06
N VAL A 3 6.48 30.44 7.06
CA VAL A 3 7.29 29.50 7.85
C VAL A 3 6.33 28.82 8.82
N TYR A 4 5.76 27.69 8.42
CA TYR A 4 4.94 26.87 9.32
C TYR A 4 5.83 26.33 10.45
N SER A 5 5.59 26.75 11.68
CA SER A 5 6.40 26.42 12.87
C SER A 5 5.99 25.13 13.57
N GLY A 6 4.91 24.45 13.15
CA GLY A 6 4.41 23.23 13.79
C GLY A 6 5.27 21.99 13.54
N ASN A 7 5.25 21.02 14.45
CA ASN A 7 5.84 19.70 14.23
C ASN A 7 4.88 18.89 13.33
N LEU A 8 5.35 18.43 12.16
CA LEU A 8 4.50 17.76 11.18
C LEU A 8 3.83 16.51 11.76
N SER A 9 4.59 15.70 12.49
CA SER A 9 4.08 14.47 13.11
C SER A 9 2.90 14.77 14.04
N THR A 10 3.07 15.73 14.95
CA THR A 10 2.04 16.18 15.90
C THR A 10 0.80 16.69 15.17
N ASP A 11 0.97 17.49 14.13
CA ASP A 11 -0.15 18.06 13.38
C ASP A 11 -0.94 16.99 12.60
N LEU A 12 -0.25 16.02 12.01
CA LEU A 12 -0.87 14.86 11.35
C LEU A 12 -1.63 13.99 12.36
N LEU A 13 -1.03 13.73 13.52
CA LEU A 13 -1.63 12.93 14.58
C LEU A 13 -2.85 13.64 15.20
N ASP A 14 -2.81 14.95 15.47
CA ASP A 14 -3.97 15.69 15.98
C ASP A 14 -5.12 15.69 14.96
N ALA A 15 -4.83 16.02 13.70
CA ALA A 15 -5.83 16.05 12.64
C ALA A 15 -6.56 14.70 12.49
N THR A 16 -5.80 13.60 12.48
CA THR A 16 -6.35 12.25 12.36
C THR A 16 -7.03 11.76 13.63
N SER A 17 -6.58 12.17 14.83
CA SER A 17 -7.20 11.78 16.11
C SER A 17 -8.64 12.26 16.20
N ARG A 18 -8.93 13.49 15.74
CA ARG A 18 -10.30 14.04 15.76
C ARG A 18 -11.27 13.19 14.93
N TYR A 19 -10.83 12.79 13.74
CA TYR A 19 -11.61 11.94 12.86
C TYR A 19 -11.79 10.53 13.45
N LEU A 20 -10.70 9.90 13.92
CA LEU A 20 -10.75 8.55 14.51
C LEU A 20 -11.62 8.49 15.77
N ASN A 21 -11.55 9.51 16.63
CA ASN A 21 -12.43 9.64 17.80
C ASN A 21 -13.90 9.74 17.39
N GLY A 22 -14.20 10.49 16.32
CA GLY A 22 -15.55 10.54 15.75
C GLY A 22 -16.05 9.19 15.23
N CYS A 23 -15.14 8.29 14.86
CA CYS A 23 -15.43 6.92 14.43
C CYS A 23 -15.46 5.89 15.58
N ASN A 24 -15.15 6.31 16.83
CA ASN A 24 -14.86 5.41 17.95
C ASN A 24 -13.73 4.39 17.62
N LEU A 25 -12.70 4.85 16.92
CA LEU A 25 -11.51 4.07 16.56
C LEU A 25 -10.29 4.59 17.29
N LYS A 26 -9.32 3.70 17.53
CA LYS A 26 -8.00 4.04 18.06
C LYS A 26 -6.91 3.48 17.18
N SER A 27 -5.75 4.14 17.20
CA SER A 27 -4.54 3.65 16.55
C SER A 27 -3.57 3.06 17.58
N TYR A 28 -2.94 1.94 17.23
CA TYR A 28 -1.94 1.24 18.02
C TYR A 28 -0.67 1.12 17.18
N VAL A 29 0.49 1.23 17.82
CA VAL A 29 1.79 1.07 17.17
C VAL A 29 2.49 -0.11 17.84
N LEU A 30 2.79 -1.14 17.04
CA LEU A 30 3.50 -2.33 17.47
C LEU A 30 4.94 -2.25 16.92
N PRO A 31 5.98 -2.15 17.76
CA PRO A 31 7.35 -2.08 17.29
C PRO A 31 7.76 -3.37 16.59
N LEU A 32 8.60 -3.25 15.56
CA LEU A 32 9.30 -4.36 14.92
C LEU A 32 10.68 -4.55 15.58
N PRO A 33 11.19 -5.80 15.68
CA PRO A 33 10.53 -7.04 15.28
C PRO A 33 9.33 -7.39 16.17
N PHE A 34 8.32 -7.97 15.56
CA PHE A 34 7.09 -8.44 16.18
C PHE A 34 6.92 -9.94 15.97
N CYS A 35 6.72 -10.69 17.05
CA CYS A 35 6.71 -12.16 17.03
C CYS A 35 5.43 -12.78 17.60
N ASP A 36 4.47 -11.98 18.07
CA ASP A 36 3.25 -12.49 18.70
C ASP A 36 2.13 -12.71 17.66
N GLU A 37 2.02 -13.94 17.16
CA GLU A 37 0.99 -14.34 16.19
C GLU A 37 -0.44 -14.25 16.78
N ALA A 38 -0.62 -14.19 18.11
CA ALA A 38 -1.95 -13.97 18.70
C ALA A 38 -2.45 -12.53 18.47
N VAL A 39 -1.53 -11.59 18.25
CA VAL A 39 -1.83 -10.18 17.99
C VAL A 39 -1.80 -9.88 16.50
N LEU A 40 -0.83 -10.42 15.76
CA LEU A 40 -0.69 -10.22 14.33
C LEU A 40 -0.40 -11.55 13.61
N ASP A 41 -1.47 -12.24 13.24
CA ASP A 41 -1.39 -13.43 12.37
C ASP A 41 -0.89 -13.03 10.97
N ARG A 42 0.25 -13.58 10.56
CA ARG A 42 0.82 -13.35 9.23
C ARG A 42 -0.13 -13.72 8.09
N LYS A 43 -0.91 -14.80 8.23
CA LYS A 43 -1.89 -15.21 7.21
C LYS A 43 -3.03 -14.21 7.15
N GLY A 44 -3.51 -13.76 8.31
CA GLY A 44 -4.49 -12.69 8.42
C GLY A 44 -4.02 -11.39 7.79
N LEU A 45 -2.77 -10.99 8.00
CA LEU A 45 -2.20 -9.80 7.36
C LEU A 45 -2.09 -9.95 5.84
N LEU A 46 -1.60 -11.10 5.36
CA LEU A 46 -1.56 -11.41 3.94
C LEU A 46 -2.94 -11.29 3.31
N ALA A 47 -3.95 -11.89 3.93
CA ALA A 47 -5.33 -11.80 3.47
C ALA A 47 -5.82 -10.35 3.41
N LYS A 48 -5.49 -9.53 4.41
CA LYS A 48 -5.86 -8.10 4.43
C LYS A 48 -5.20 -7.31 3.30
N ILE A 49 -3.90 -7.52 3.05
CA ILE A 49 -3.18 -6.85 1.95
C ILE A 49 -3.80 -7.24 0.60
N LEU A 50 -4.05 -8.53 0.38
CA LEU A 50 -4.63 -9.03 -0.87
C LEU A 50 -6.10 -8.66 -1.06
N SER A 51 -6.82 -8.35 0.02
CA SER A 51 -8.23 -7.94 -0.04
C SER A 51 -8.41 -6.47 -0.43
N ASN A 52 -7.35 -5.67 -0.48
CA ASN A 52 -7.44 -4.26 -0.86
C ASN A 52 -8.10 -4.09 -2.25
N ASN A 53 -8.91 -3.04 -2.39
CA ASN A 53 -9.31 -2.50 -3.69
C ASN A 53 -8.10 -1.79 -4.35
N SER A 54 -7.11 -2.58 -4.72
CA SER A 54 -5.79 -2.15 -5.17
C SER A 54 -5.76 -1.78 -6.66
N CYS A 55 -4.57 -1.50 -7.20
CA CYS A 55 -4.38 -1.22 -8.63
C CYS A 55 -4.37 -2.51 -9.47
N LEU A 56 -4.38 -3.68 -8.84
CA LEU A 56 -4.29 -4.96 -9.50
C LEU A 56 -5.65 -5.43 -9.99
N GLY A 57 -5.71 -5.87 -11.25
CA GLY A 57 -6.87 -6.55 -11.79
C GLY A 57 -7.08 -7.92 -11.13
N LYS A 58 -8.31 -8.44 -11.21
CA LYS A 58 -8.69 -9.77 -10.67
C LYS A 58 -7.78 -10.90 -11.16
N GLU A 59 -7.41 -10.87 -12.44
CA GLU A 59 -6.54 -11.88 -13.04
C GLU A 59 -5.12 -11.81 -12.47
N GLN A 60 -4.56 -10.60 -12.32
CA GLN A 60 -3.25 -10.40 -11.70
C GLN A 60 -3.23 -10.88 -10.24
N LEU A 61 -4.28 -10.56 -9.46
CA LEU A 61 -4.41 -11.03 -8.08
C LEU A 61 -4.43 -12.56 -8.00
N PHE A 62 -5.15 -13.23 -8.90
CA PHE A 62 -5.16 -14.69 -8.95
C PHE A 62 -3.78 -15.26 -9.26
N ASP A 63 -3.08 -14.70 -10.25
CA ASP A 63 -1.76 -15.18 -10.64
C ASP A 63 -0.73 -14.96 -9.50
N ILE A 64 -0.87 -13.88 -8.71
CA ILE A 64 -0.07 -13.62 -7.51
C ILE A 64 -0.38 -14.65 -6.42
N ILE A 65 -1.65 -14.97 -6.16
CA ILE A 65 -2.05 -15.98 -5.17
C ILE A 65 -1.51 -17.36 -5.57
N GLU A 66 -1.53 -17.69 -6.86
CA GLU A 66 -0.93 -18.91 -7.38
C GLU A 66 0.60 -18.93 -7.18
N ALA A 67 1.28 -17.81 -7.44
CA ALA A 67 2.72 -17.67 -7.18
C ALA A 67 3.06 -17.83 -5.68
N LEU A 68 2.30 -17.21 -4.78
CA LEU A 68 2.44 -17.35 -3.32
C LEU A 68 2.22 -18.81 -2.87
N SER A 69 1.23 -19.48 -3.46
CA SER A 69 0.90 -20.89 -3.14
C SER A 69 2.03 -21.83 -3.57
N ARG A 70 2.61 -21.62 -4.76
CA ARG A 70 3.77 -22.39 -5.25
C ARG A 70 4.98 -22.23 -4.32
N ARG A 71 5.26 -21.02 -3.85
CA ARG A 71 6.36 -20.73 -2.91
C ARG A 71 6.16 -21.39 -1.54
N SER A 72 4.93 -21.34 -1.02
CA SER A 72 4.60 -21.98 0.26
C SER A 72 4.67 -23.51 0.20
N GLY A 73 4.42 -24.12 -0.96
CA GLY A 73 4.57 -25.56 -1.18
C GLY A 73 6.02 -26.01 -1.34
N ALA A 74 6.88 -25.18 -1.95
CA ALA A 74 8.28 -25.50 -2.17
C ALA A 74 9.11 -25.53 -0.88
N SER A 75 8.71 -24.80 0.17
CA SER A 75 9.40 -24.80 1.47
C SER A 75 9.16 -26.06 2.32
N ASN A 76 8.31 -26.99 1.87
CA ASN A 76 8.00 -28.25 2.58
C ASN A 76 8.55 -29.51 1.88
N VAL A 77 9.34 -29.36 0.80
CA VAL A 77 9.92 -30.49 0.07
C VAL A 77 11.44 -30.50 0.24
N ASP A 78 11.88 -30.74 1.46
CA ASP A 78 13.25 -31.17 1.78
C ASP A 78 13.23 -32.19 2.93
N VAL A 79 12.31 -33.17 2.86
CA VAL A 79 12.47 -34.48 3.50
C VAL A 79 11.82 -35.54 2.61
N GLU A 80 12.68 -36.37 2.01
CA GLU A 80 12.42 -37.68 1.42
C GLU A 80 11.62 -37.79 0.10
N GLY A 81 12.38 -38.06 -0.98
CA GLY A 81 12.21 -39.31 -1.73
C GLY A 81 11.21 -39.34 -2.90
N ASN A 82 11.75 -39.53 -4.11
CA ASN A 82 11.16 -40.21 -5.27
C ASN A 82 9.64 -40.14 -5.48
N SER A 83 9.19 -39.46 -6.55
CA SER A 83 8.33 -40.11 -7.55
C SER A 83 8.09 -39.26 -8.79
N GLU A 84 8.04 -39.97 -9.90
CA GLU A 84 7.94 -39.52 -11.27
C GLU A 84 6.57 -38.91 -11.64
N GLY A 85 6.62 -37.91 -12.51
CA GLY A 85 5.67 -37.64 -13.60
C GLY A 85 4.16 -37.78 -13.37
N ARG A 86 3.46 -36.65 -13.18
CA ARG A 86 2.05 -36.51 -13.61
C ARG A 86 1.75 -35.12 -14.18
N THR A 87 1.61 -35.07 -15.50
CA THR A 87 1.06 -33.95 -16.29
C THR A 87 -0.47 -33.88 -16.16
N SER A 88 -0.99 -33.54 -14.99
CA SER A 88 -2.43 -33.37 -14.73
C SER A 88 -2.84 -31.96 -14.24
N GLY A 89 -1.92 -30.99 -14.23
CA GLY A 89 -2.15 -29.65 -13.66
C GLY A 89 -3.17 -28.78 -14.42
N SER A 90 -3.28 -28.90 -15.75
CA SER A 90 -4.00 -27.89 -16.54
C SER A 90 -5.52 -27.83 -16.31
N ARG A 91 -6.20 -28.97 -16.09
CA ARG A 91 -7.66 -28.98 -15.87
C ARG A 91 -8.08 -28.59 -14.45
N HIS A 92 -7.28 -28.94 -13.45
CA HIS A 92 -7.55 -28.56 -12.05
C HIS A 92 -7.30 -27.06 -11.80
N HIS A 93 -6.28 -26.48 -12.45
CA HIS A 93 -5.98 -25.05 -12.36
C HIS A 93 -7.11 -24.17 -12.93
N LYS A 94 -7.70 -24.56 -14.07
CA LYS A 94 -8.79 -23.80 -14.68
C LYS A 94 -10.07 -23.80 -13.82
N LEU A 95 -10.38 -24.94 -13.20
CA LEU A 95 -11.54 -25.08 -12.32
C LEU A 95 -11.39 -24.28 -11.02
N ASN A 96 -10.18 -24.16 -10.48
CA ASN A 96 -9.89 -23.33 -9.31
C ASN A 96 -9.92 -21.83 -9.63
N LYS A 97 -9.53 -21.43 -10.85
CA LYS A 97 -9.61 -20.04 -11.31
C LYS A 97 -11.04 -19.54 -11.43
N GLU A 98 -11.95 -20.37 -11.94
CA GLU A 98 -13.37 -20.04 -12.05
C GLU A 98 -14.03 -19.94 -10.66
N LYS A 99 -13.76 -20.88 -9.75
CA LYS A 99 -14.27 -20.85 -8.36
C LYS A 99 -13.73 -19.69 -7.54
N PHE A 100 -12.46 -19.33 -7.69
CA PHE A 100 -11.89 -18.16 -7.03
C PHE A 100 -12.51 -16.88 -7.57
N LYS A 101 -12.67 -16.78 -8.89
CA LYS A 101 -13.37 -15.65 -9.52
C LYS A 101 -14.78 -15.53 -8.97
N GLU A 102 -15.54 -16.62 -8.84
CA GLU A 102 -16.87 -16.62 -8.21
C GLU A 102 -16.84 -16.20 -6.72
N ALA A 103 -15.87 -16.67 -5.93
CA ALA A 103 -15.76 -16.30 -4.51
C ALA A 103 -15.34 -14.83 -4.32
N PHE A 104 -14.39 -14.34 -5.13
CA PHE A 104 -13.97 -12.95 -5.17
C PHE A 104 -15.12 -12.06 -5.67
N ASP A 105 -15.81 -12.48 -6.73
CA ASP A 105 -16.99 -11.81 -7.28
C ASP A 105 -18.17 -11.88 -6.31
N SER A 106 -18.28 -12.88 -5.43
CA SER A 106 -19.30 -12.93 -4.36
C SER A 106 -18.94 -11.98 -3.21
N SER A 107 -17.66 -11.89 -2.83
CA SER A 107 -17.18 -10.93 -1.83
C SER A 107 -17.33 -9.47 -2.28
N LEU A 108 -17.25 -9.23 -3.60
CA LEU A 108 -17.51 -7.93 -4.22
C LEU A 108 -18.94 -7.75 -4.72
N GLY A 109 -19.71 -8.82 -4.96
CA GLY A 109 -21.01 -8.82 -5.64
C GLY A 109 -22.19 -8.41 -4.78
N THR A 110 -21.93 -8.07 -3.52
CA THR A 110 -22.85 -7.24 -2.71
C THR A 110 -22.71 -5.74 -3.08
N TYR A 111 -21.75 -5.39 -3.95
CA TYR A 111 -21.53 -4.06 -4.49
C TYR A 111 -21.93 -4.03 -5.98
N GLY A 112 -22.90 -3.16 -6.28
CA GLY A 112 -23.72 -3.21 -7.48
C GLY A 112 -22.97 -3.31 -8.81
N ASP A 113 -23.46 -4.23 -9.63
CA ASP A 113 -23.21 -4.35 -11.05
C ASP A 113 -23.65 -3.07 -11.78
N ARG A 114 -22.67 -2.31 -12.31
CA ARG A 114 -22.90 -1.36 -13.39
C ARG A 114 -21.81 -1.50 -14.44
N SER A 115 -22.11 -2.36 -15.42
CA SER A 115 -21.91 -2.11 -16.85
C SER A 115 -20.51 -1.68 -17.31
N ARG A 116 -19.64 -2.68 -17.54
CA ARG A 116 -18.56 -2.56 -18.55
C ARG A 116 -19.19 -2.61 -19.95
N PRO A 117 -19.00 -1.60 -20.82
CA PRO A 117 -19.37 -1.77 -22.23
C PRO A 117 -18.37 -2.73 -22.89
N THR A 118 -18.90 -3.84 -23.39
CA THR A 118 -18.22 -4.81 -24.24
C THR A 118 -17.71 -4.10 -25.49
N ARG A 119 -16.38 -3.87 -25.59
CA ARG A 119 -15.79 -3.31 -26.80
C ARG A 119 -15.38 -4.45 -27.73
N THR A 120 -16.07 -4.51 -28.86
CA THR A 120 -15.76 -5.38 -30.00
C THR A 120 -14.35 -5.11 -30.52
N THR A 121 -13.58 -6.18 -30.66
CA THR A 121 -12.21 -6.19 -31.18
C THR A 121 -12.20 -5.89 -32.69
N ARG A 122 -11.43 -4.89 -33.11
CA ARG A 122 -10.83 -4.87 -34.45
C ARG A 122 -9.31 -4.81 -34.30
N LYS A 123 -8.66 -5.88 -34.76
CA LYS A 123 -7.20 -6.02 -34.83
C LYS A 123 -6.65 -5.02 -35.84
N THR A 124 -5.70 -4.20 -35.41
CA THR A 124 -4.66 -3.62 -36.27
C THR A 124 -3.37 -3.57 -35.46
N VAL A 125 -2.37 -4.31 -35.93
CA VAL A 125 -1.00 -4.36 -35.41
C VAL A 125 -0.26 -3.11 -35.89
N ALA A 126 0.46 -2.44 -34.99
CA ALA A 126 1.51 -1.46 -35.29
C ALA A 126 2.50 -1.38 -34.10
N PRO A 127 3.76 -0.97 -34.32
CA PRO A 127 4.93 -1.48 -33.61
C PRO A 127 5.33 -0.72 -32.33
N GLN A 128 6.12 -1.39 -31.50
CA GLN A 128 6.83 -0.84 -30.34
C GLN A 128 7.68 0.38 -30.70
N THR A 129 7.48 1.51 -30.01
CA THR A 129 8.54 2.51 -29.74
C THR A 129 8.13 3.45 -28.60
N GLY A 130 9.01 3.56 -27.58
CA GLY A 130 9.28 4.81 -26.86
C GLY A 130 8.28 5.27 -25.81
N ILE A 131 8.65 5.10 -24.54
CA ILE A 131 8.10 5.90 -23.42
C ILE A 131 8.63 7.34 -23.59
N ARG A 132 8.06 8.09 -24.53
CA ARG A 132 8.27 9.53 -24.63
C ARG A 132 6.94 10.26 -24.56
N SER A 133 6.85 11.06 -23.51
CA SER A 133 6.24 12.38 -23.49
C SER A 133 4.75 12.50 -23.15
N THR A 134 4.50 13.56 -22.36
CA THR A 134 3.23 14.22 -22.00
C THR A 134 2.37 13.58 -20.91
N LEU A 135 2.88 13.53 -19.67
CA LEU A 135 2.02 13.46 -18.49
C LEU A 135 2.10 14.76 -17.69
N ARG A 136 1.39 15.77 -18.19
CA ARG A 136 0.65 16.68 -17.31
C ARG A 136 -0.81 16.70 -17.77
N PRO A 137 -1.69 15.82 -17.26
CA PRO A 137 -3.10 15.86 -17.65
C PRO A 137 -4.02 15.99 -16.43
N SER A 138 -5.25 16.42 -16.71
CA SER A 138 -6.29 16.68 -15.70
C SER A 138 -6.62 15.44 -14.86
N THR A 139 -7.06 15.68 -13.62
CA THR A 139 -6.83 14.84 -12.44
C THR A 139 -7.72 13.60 -12.28
N ALA A 140 -8.69 13.32 -13.16
CA ALA A 140 -9.68 12.25 -12.93
C ALA A 140 -9.57 11.06 -13.92
N VAL A 141 -9.67 11.30 -15.23
CA VAL A 141 -9.68 10.22 -16.26
C VAL A 141 -8.28 9.68 -16.58
N THR A 142 -7.25 10.45 -16.22
CA THR A 142 -5.83 10.10 -16.39
C THR A 142 -5.35 9.08 -15.36
N THR A 143 -6.05 8.98 -14.23
CA THR A 143 -5.58 8.21 -13.07
C THR A 143 -5.66 6.71 -13.31
N GLU A 144 -6.73 6.20 -13.94
CA GLU A 144 -6.91 4.75 -14.15
C GLU A 144 -5.85 4.16 -15.08
N LYS A 145 -5.62 4.80 -16.23
CA LYS A 145 -4.56 4.37 -17.17
C LYS A 145 -3.18 4.39 -16.53
N LEU A 146 -2.88 5.42 -15.73
CA LEU A 146 -1.63 5.51 -15.00
C LEU A 146 -1.49 4.36 -14.00
N LEU A 147 -2.55 4.01 -13.26
CA LEU A 147 -2.51 2.90 -12.32
C LEU A 147 -2.32 1.55 -13.02
N ASP A 148 -2.96 1.34 -14.16
CA ASP A 148 -2.77 0.15 -15.00
C ASP A 148 -1.31 0.04 -15.48
N GLU A 149 -0.74 1.16 -15.94
CA GLU A 149 0.67 1.23 -16.33
C GLU A 149 1.58 0.88 -15.15
N LEU A 150 1.36 1.48 -13.98
CA LEU A 150 2.15 1.22 -12.76
C LEU A 150 2.04 -0.24 -12.30
N ALA A 151 0.86 -0.85 -12.40
CA ALA A 151 0.64 -2.26 -12.06
C ALA A 151 1.33 -3.18 -13.07
N SER A 152 1.34 -2.82 -14.36
CA SER A 152 1.94 -3.63 -15.43
C SER A 152 3.47 -3.71 -15.39
N ILE A 153 4.14 -2.83 -14.64
CA ILE A 153 5.60 -2.85 -14.46
C ILE A 153 6.07 -4.15 -13.79
N HIS A 154 5.24 -4.73 -12.91
CA HIS A 154 5.63 -5.84 -12.06
C HIS A 154 4.92 -7.14 -12.43
N GLY A 155 5.69 -8.21 -12.59
CA GLY A 155 5.15 -9.56 -12.78
C GLY A 155 4.59 -10.15 -11.48
N PRO A 156 3.66 -11.12 -11.55
CA PRO A 156 3.09 -11.77 -10.36
C PRO A 156 4.13 -12.36 -9.40
N GLU A 157 5.21 -12.92 -9.95
CA GLU A 157 6.31 -13.53 -9.19
C GLU A 157 7.09 -12.49 -8.39
N GLN A 158 7.33 -11.30 -8.95
CA GLN A 158 7.99 -10.20 -8.24
C GLN A 158 7.09 -9.67 -7.12
N ILE A 159 5.79 -9.49 -7.40
CA ILE A 159 4.82 -9.01 -6.41
C ILE A 159 4.70 -10.01 -5.26
N SER A 160 4.52 -11.31 -5.56
CA SER A 160 4.46 -12.37 -4.54
C SER A 160 5.71 -12.41 -3.66
N GLN A 161 6.90 -12.28 -4.25
CA GLN A 161 8.16 -12.21 -3.50
C GLN A 161 8.21 -11.02 -2.54
N GLN A 162 7.73 -9.86 -2.98
CA GLN A 162 7.74 -8.65 -2.18
C GLN A 162 6.74 -8.72 -1.02
N ILE A 163 5.59 -9.34 -1.24
CA ILE A 163 4.62 -9.66 -0.19
C ILE A 163 5.26 -10.61 0.84
N ASP A 164 5.80 -11.74 0.40
CA ASP A 164 6.47 -12.71 1.29
C ASP A 164 7.61 -12.05 2.08
N THR A 165 8.43 -11.24 1.40
CA THR A 165 9.54 -10.51 2.04
C THR A 165 9.03 -9.56 3.10
N THR A 166 7.94 -8.83 2.83
CA THR A 166 7.31 -7.92 3.80
C THR A 166 6.82 -8.66 5.02
N ILE A 167 6.11 -9.78 4.82
CA ILE A 167 5.60 -10.60 5.92
C ILE A 167 6.74 -11.21 6.75
N GLN A 168 7.79 -11.71 6.09
CA GLN A 168 8.95 -12.28 6.78
C GLN A 168 9.72 -11.24 7.59
N ARG A 169 9.81 -9.98 7.11
CA ARG A 169 10.49 -8.89 7.83
C ARG A 169 9.86 -8.58 9.18
N LEU A 170 8.57 -8.85 9.36
CA LEU A 170 7.87 -8.54 10.62
C LEU A 170 8.54 -9.15 11.85
N SER A 171 9.14 -10.33 11.73
CA SER A 171 9.76 -11.01 12.87
C SER A 171 11.28 -11.13 12.76
N LYS A 172 11.89 -10.48 11.77
CA LYS A 172 13.34 -10.50 11.57
C LYS A 172 14.01 -9.59 12.62
N PRO A 173 14.92 -10.10 13.47
CA PRO A 173 15.52 -9.31 14.55
C PRO A 173 16.19 -8.00 14.12
N GLN A 174 16.69 -7.96 12.88
CA GLN A 174 17.35 -6.80 12.28
C GLN A 174 16.37 -5.75 11.73
N THR A 175 15.08 -6.06 11.63
CA THR A 175 14.09 -5.13 11.07
C THR A 175 13.68 -4.12 12.13
N VAL A 176 13.94 -2.85 11.83
CA VAL A 176 13.51 -1.71 12.64
C VAL A 176 12.27 -1.11 12.01
N GLY A 177 11.26 -0.79 12.82
CA GLY A 177 10.06 -0.11 12.36
C GLY A 177 8.86 -0.44 13.21
N PHE A 178 7.67 -0.39 12.61
CA PHE A 178 6.44 -0.67 13.32
C PHE A 178 5.31 -1.14 12.41
N VAL A 179 4.36 -1.82 13.03
CA VAL A 179 3.03 -2.07 12.48
C VAL A 179 2.05 -1.10 13.14
N MET A 180 1.39 -0.26 12.35
CA MET A 180 0.27 0.55 12.83
C MET A 180 -1.03 -0.22 12.62
N ILE A 181 -1.87 -0.29 13.64
CA ILE A 181 -3.21 -0.87 13.56
C ILE A 181 -4.23 0.17 13.97
N ILE A 182 -5.25 0.40 13.14
CA ILE A 182 -6.44 1.16 13.51
C ILE A 182 -7.55 0.16 13.79
N ALA A 183 -8.11 0.20 15.00
CA ALA A 183 -9.08 -0.77 15.47
C ALA A 183 -10.21 -0.12 16.28
N ALA A 184 -11.38 -0.75 16.24
CA ALA A 184 -12.44 -0.50 17.20
C ALA A 184 -12.22 -1.34 18.47
N GLU A 185 -12.56 -0.77 19.63
CA GLU A 185 -12.65 -1.51 20.88
C GLU A 185 -14.09 -2.01 21.05
N LYS A 186 -14.27 -3.32 21.23
CA LYS A 186 -15.55 -3.94 21.58
C LYS A 186 -15.44 -4.60 22.94
N GLU A 187 -16.33 -4.25 23.85
CA GLU A 187 -16.44 -4.95 25.13
C GLU A 187 -16.83 -6.41 24.87
N SER A 188 -16.11 -7.34 25.50
CA SER A 188 -16.42 -8.77 25.44
C SER A 188 -16.37 -9.38 26.85
N PRO A 189 -17.01 -10.54 27.08
CA PRO A 189 -17.03 -11.18 28.40
C PRO A 189 -15.63 -11.49 28.96
N THR A 190 -14.63 -11.63 28.09
CA THR A 190 -13.23 -11.93 28.44
C THR A 190 -12.34 -10.69 28.45
N GLY A 191 -12.92 -9.48 28.37
CA GLY A 191 -12.21 -8.20 28.30
C GLY A 191 -12.42 -7.47 26.96
N LYS A 192 -11.63 -6.42 26.70
CA LYS A 192 -11.74 -5.65 25.46
C LYS A 192 -11.18 -6.42 24.27
N LYS A 193 -12.00 -6.62 23.24
CA LYS A 193 -11.58 -7.21 21.96
C LYS A 193 -11.31 -6.08 20.96
N LEU A 194 -10.12 -6.12 20.36
CA LEU A 194 -9.75 -5.21 19.27
C LEU A 194 -10.22 -5.78 17.93
N LEU A 195 -10.93 -4.96 17.16
CA LEU A 195 -11.39 -5.29 15.81
C LEU A 195 -10.65 -4.40 14.80
N PRO A 196 -9.55 -4.89 14.20
CA PRO A 196 -8.71 -4.11 13.30
C PRO A 196 -9.39 -3.84 11.97
N VAL A 197 -9.56 -2.57 11.62
CA VAL A 197 -10.22 -2.10 10.39
C VAL A 197 -9.23 -1.61 9.33
N ALA A 198 -8.05 -1.16 9.75
CA ALA A 198 -6.98 -0.72 8.83
C ALA A 198 -5.62 -0.82 9.51
N GLY A 199 -4.56 -0.62 8.74
CA GLY A 199 -3.21 -0.54 9.27
C GLY A 199 -2.14 -0.37 8.21
N SER A 200 -0.90 -0.33 8.66
CA SER A 200 0.27 -0.22 7.80
C SER A 200 1.49 -0.93 8.41
N VAL A 201 2.43 -1.31 7.54
CA VAL A 201 3.77 -1.78 7.92
C VAL A 201 4.77 -0.74 7.45
N VAL A 202 5.54 -0.20 8.39
CA VAL A 202 6.61 0.76 8.14
C VAL A 202 7.92 0.16 8.60
N GLU A 203 8.92 0.22 7.73
CA GLU A 203 10.29 -0.13 8.04
C GLU A 203 11.14 1.13 8.06
N ILE A 204 12.07 1.23 9.00
CA ILE A 204 13.00 2.35 9.12
C ILE A 204 14.37 1.81 8.71
N LEU A 205 14.84 2.27 7.55
CA LEU A 205 16.04 1.74 6.91
C LEU A 205 17.30 2.30 7.57
N ASP A 206 17.26 3.59 7.92
CA ASP A 206 18.32 4.27 8.66
C ASP A 206 17.74 5.47 9.43
N ALA A 207 18.61 6.35 9.95
CA ALA A 207 18.17 7.52 10.70
C ALA A 207 17.28 8.49 9.90
N GLU A 208 17.44 8.53 8.58
CA GLU A 208 16.82 9.47 7.64
C GLU A 208 15.69 8.82 6.84
N GLU A 209 15.81 7.56 6.42
CA GLU A 209 14.88 6.93 5.49
C GLU A 209 13.89 5.95 6.13
N HIS A 210 12.61 6.16 5.82
CA HIS A 210 11.49 5.33 6.27
C HIS A 210 10.70 4.79 5.06
N CYS A 211 10.54 3.49 4.96
CA CYS A 211 9.84 2.84 3.87
C CYS A 211 8.46 2.31 4.30
N ILE A 212 7.38 2.71 3.62
CA ILE A 212 6.07 2.10 3.82
C ILE A 212 5.98 0.84 2.95
N ARG A 213 5.91 -0.33 3.60
CA ARG A 213 5.91 -1.65 2.95
C ARG A 213 4.51 -2.15 2.64
N ALA A 214 3.54 -1.82 3.48
CA ALA A 214 2.15 -2.24 3.31
C ALA A 214 1.19 -1.22 3.89
N ILE A 215 0.03 -1.07 3.26
CA ILE A 215 -1.15 -0.42 3.82
C ILE A 215 -2.34 -1.31 3.50
N TRP A 216 -3.20 -1.54 4.47
CA TRP A 216 -4.46 -2.25 4.26
C TRP A 216 -5.60 -1.52 4.94
N CYS A 217 -6.79 -1.73 4.38
CA CYS A 217 -8.03 -1.23 4.95
C CYS A 217 -9.15 -2.24 4.64
N ASP A 218 -10.17 -2.30 5.49
CA ASP A 218 -11.41 -2.95 5.14
C ASP A 218 -11.91 -2.35 3.81
N PRO A 219 -12.09 -3.15 2.74
CA PRO A 219 -12.39 -2.65 1.40
C PRO A 219 -13.71 -1.87 1.32
N ARG A 220 -14.59 -2.07 2.31
CA ARG A 220 -15.88 -1.40 2.40
C ARG A 220 -15.72 0.08 2.76
N LEU A 221 -14.67 0.42 3.50
CA LEU A 221 -14.38 1.78 3.99
C LEU A 221 -13.59 2.64 3.00
N VAL A 222 -12.99 2.04 1.97
CA VAL A 222 -12.18 2.75 0.97
C VAL A 222 -12.71 2.41 -0.43
N LYS A 223 -13.76 3.13 -0.82
CA LYS A 223 -14.32 3.09 -2.18
C LYS A 223 -13.77 4.25 -2.99
N GLN A 224 -13.71 4.09 -4.31
CA GLN A 224 -13.14 5.10 -5.21
C GLN A 224 -13.87 6.46 -5.13
N GLU A 225 -15.16 6.47 -4.80
CA GLU A 225 -15.98 7.69 -4.72
C GLU A 225 -15.81 8.45 -3.40
N GLU A 226 -15.51 7.76 -2.29
CA GLU A 226 -15.29 8.36 -0.98
C GLU A 226 -13.99 7.84 -0.35
N VAL A 227 -12.95 8.65 -0.47
CA VAL A 227 -11.58 8.31 -0.07
C VAL A 227 -11.22 8.86 1.32
N GLU A 228 -12.21 9.34 2.10
CA GLU A 228 -11.94 10.04 3.36
C GLU A 228 -11.21 9.16 4.38
N PHE A 229 -11.69 7.94 4.62
CA PHE A 229 -11.06 7.03 5.56
C PHE A 229 -9.63 6.67 5.12
N GLY A 230 -9.45 6.41 3.82
CA GLY A 230 -8.12 6.14 3.24
C GLY A 230 -7.13 7.28 3.45
N LYS A 231 -7.56 8.53 3.27
CA LYS A 231 -6.75 9.74 3.58
C LYS A 231 -6.33 9.75 5.05
N ILE A 232 -7.24 9.43 5.96
CA ILE A 232 -6.94 9.38 7.40
C ILE A 232 -5.93 8.28 7.73
N VAL A 233 -6.05 7.09 7.14
CA VAL A 233 -5.11 5.97 7.35
C VAL A 233 -3.68 6.36 6.94
N ILE A 234 -3.49 6.95 5.74
CA ILE A 234 -2.15 7.33 5.29
C ILE A 234 -1.59 8.52 6.06
N LEU A 235 -2.39 9.54 6.38
CA LEU A 235 -1.92 10.65 7.20
C LEU A 235 -1.54 10.19 8.62
N ARG A 236 -2.28 9.22 9.18
CA ARG A 236 -1.96 8.63 10.48
C ARG A 236 -0.66 7.83 10.42
N THR A 237 -0.48 7.06 9.35
CA THR A 237 0.76 6.32 9.08
C THR A 237 1.94 7.28 9.01
N LEU A 238 1.84 8.36 8.24
CA LEU A 238 2.88 9.38 8.10
C LEU A 238 3.16 10.09 9.43
N GLY A 239 2.11 10.41 10.21
CA GLY A 239 2.25 11.00 11.54
C GLY A 239 3.10 10.13 12.46
N HIS A 240 2.78 8.84 12.57
CA HIS A 240 3.60 7.90 13.36
C HIS A 240 4.98 7.67 12.76
N LEU A 241 5.11 7.62 11.43
CA LEU A 241 6.39 7.42 10.75
C LEU A 241 7.38 8.54 11.09
N PHE A 242 6.97 9.81 11.03
CA PHE A 242 7.87 10.93 11.36
C PHE A 242 8.07 11.11 12.86
N ASP A 243 7.15 10.63 13.70
CA ASP A 243 7.32 10.60 15.16
C ASP A 243 8.28 9.47 15.60
N TYR A 244 8.34 8.37 14.84
CA TYR A 244 9.20 7.23 15.17
C TYR A 244 10.67 7.57 14.89
N GLY A 245 11.54 7.29 15.86
CA GLY A 245 12.99 7.50 15.76
C GLY A 245 13.72 6.21 15.43
N TYR A 246 14.79 6.31 14.65
CA TYR A 246 15.72 5.18 14.48
C TYR A 246 16.49 4.93 15.79
N PRO A 247 16.60 3.68 16.28
CA PRO A 247 17.36 3.35 17.48
C PRO A 247 18.82 3.80 17.38
N GLY A 248 19.29 4.59 18.34
CA GLY A 248 20.63 5.16 18.32
C GLY A 248 20.83 6.34 17.36
N GLY A 249 19.77 6.75 16.64
CA GLY A 249 19.78 7.94 15.80
C GLY A 249 19.74 9.25 16.61
N PRO A 250 20.06 10.38 15.97
CA PRO A 250 19.98 11.68 16.63
C PRO A 250 18.53 12.05 16.97
N ALA A 251 18.30 12.52 18.21
CA ALA A 251 16.98 12.85 18.71
C ALA A 251 16.25 13.93 17.88
N ASN A 252 17.00 14.81 17.20
CA ASN A 252 16.48 15.89 16.38
C ASN A 252 16.88 15.74 14.91
N ASN A 253 16.62 14.56 14.31
CA ASN A 253 16.84 14.41 12.88
C ASN A 253 15.82 15.25 12.08
N LYS A 254 16.32 16.21 11.30
CA LYS A 254 15.51 17.09 10.44
C LYS A 254 15.44 16.63 8.98
N LEU A 255 16.20 15.60 8.62
CA LEU A 255 16.35 15.10 7.26
C LEU A 255 15.58 13.80 7.07
N LYS A 256 14.42 13.66 7.70
CA LYS A 256 13.60 12.45 7.51
C LYS A 256 12.96 12.45 6.13
N HIS A 257 13.00 11.31 5.47
CA HIS A 257 12.36 11.03 4.19
C HIS A 257 11.49 9.79 4.31
N THR A 258 10.43 9.74 3.53
CA THR A 258 9.62 8.53 3.37
C THR A 258 9.55 8.10 1.92
N SER A 259 9.66 6.80 1.70
CA SER A 259 9.64 6.15 0.40
C SER A 259 8.64 5.00 0.34
N VAL A 260 8.12 4.72 -0.85
CA VAL A 260 7.29 3.55 -1.16
C VAL A 260 7.74 2.99 -2.49
N LEU A 261 8.23 1.74 -2.51
CA LEU A 261 8.49 1.04 -3.77
C LEU A 261 7.17 0.86 -4.54
N ASN A 262 7.19 1.03 -5.86
CA ASN A 262 5.97 0.91 -6.67
C ASN A 262 5.32 -0.47 -6.52
N VAL A 263 6.12 -1.54 -6.41
CA VAL A 263 5.65 -2.91 -6.18
C VAL A 263 4.86 -3.05 -4.86
N HIS A 264 5.14 -2.23 -3.86
CA HIS A 264 4.34 -2.15 -2.63
C HIS A 264 3.13 -1.24 -2.82
N GLY A 265 3.31 -0.07 -3.44
CA GLY A 265 2.26 0.91 -3.65
C GLY A 265 1.06 0.39 -4.44
N ILE A 266 1.29 -0.44 -5.47
CA ILE A 266 0.20 -1.04 -6.28
C ILE A 266 -0.66 -2.04 -5.49
N LEU A 267 -0.21 -2.50 -4.32
CA LEU A 267 -0.97 -3.37 -3.40
C LEU A 267 -1.81 -2.57 -2.39
N PHE A 268 -1.56 -1.27 -2.22
CA PHE A 268 -2.34 -0.44 -1.31
C PHE A 268 -3.75 -0.26 -1.86
N PRO A 269 -4.75 0.15 -1.04
CA PRO A 269 -6.01 0.65 -1.59
C PRO A 269 -5.72 1.74 -2.63
N SER A 270 -6.22 1.58 -3.85
CA SER A 270 -5.92 2.45 -5.01
C SER A 270 -6.15 3.93 -4.71
N ALA A 271 -7.23 4.25 -3.99
CA ALA A 271 -7.54 5.58 -3.49
C ALA A 271 -6.41 6.20 -2.63
N ILE A 272 -5.78 5.40 -1.76
CA ILE A 272 -4.67 5.86 -0.93
C ILE A 272 -3.44 6.12 -1.80
N TYR A 273 -3.12 5.18 -2.70
CA TYR A 273 -1.96 5.33 -3.57
C TYR A 273 -2.06 6.55 -4.50
N VAL A 274 -3.24 6.78 -5.07
CA VAL A 274 -3.57 7.98 -5.84
C VAL A 274 -3.45 9.23 -4.99
N PHE A 275 -3.97 9.22 -3.76
CA PHE A 275 -3.87 10.38 -2.86
C PHE A 275 -2.41 10.72 -2.55
N MET A 276 -1.56 9.71 -2.32
CA MET A 276 -0.13 9.91 -2.09
C MET A 276 0.56 10.60 -3.27
N ILE A 277 0.38 10.08 -4.48
CA ILE A 277 1.05 10.61 -5.68
C ILE A 277 0.48 11.98 -6.05
N ASN A 278 -0.84 12.09 -6.14
CA ASN A 278 -1.49 13.25 -6.75
C ASN A 278 -1.76 14.39 -5.77
N VAL A 279 -2.00 14.11 -4.49
CA VAL A 279 -2.39 15.12 -3.50
C VAL A 279 -1.25 15.40 -2.52
N LEU A 280 -0.62 14.37 -1.95
CA LEU A 280 0.56 14.53 -1.09
C LEU A 280 1.86 14.80 -1.88
N LYS A 281 1.80 14.71 -3.22
CA LYS A 281 2.91 15.03 -4.13
C LYS A 281 4.16 14.22 -3.82
N PHE A 282 4.02 12.91 -3.62
CA PHE A 282 5.16 12.01 -3.61
C PHE A 282 5.84 12.05 -4.98
N GLY A 283 7.15 12.28 -4.99
CA GLY A 283 7.97 12.45 -6.17
C GLY A 283 8.30 11.09 -6.79
N LYS A 284 8.36 11.03 -8.12
CA LYS A 284 8.72 9.82 -8.85
C LYS A 284 10.23 9.66 -8.90
N HIS A 285 10.75 8.53 -8.44
CA HIS A 285 12.18 8.26 -8.38
C HIS A 285 12.53 6.86 -8.90
N PHE A 286 13.79 6.69 -9.26
CA PHE A 286 14.34 5.43 -9.78
C PHE A 286 15.71 5.20 -9.17
N GLU A 287 15.97 3.97 -8.78
CA GLU A 287 17.25 3.50 -8.27
C GLU A 287 17.61 2.16 -8.92
N THR A 288 18.86 1.76 -8.81
CA THR A 288 19.34 0.43 -9.22
C THR A 288 20.22 -0.13 -8.10
N GLU A 289 20.44 -1.44 -8.06
CA GLU A 289 21.32 -2.06 -7.05
C GLU A 289 22.72 -1.40 -6.95
N ASN A 290 23.25 -0.93 -8.08
CA ASN A 290 24.59 -0.33 -8.16
C ASN A 290 24.59 1.20 -8.10
N ASN A 291 23.42 1.83 -8.08
CA ASN A 291 23.29 3.28 -8.13
C ASN A 291 22.01 3.71 -7.43
N GLY A 292 22.15 4.09 -6.15
CA GLY A 292 21.11 4.71 -5.33
C GLY A 292 20.75 6.14 -5.75
N GLY A 293 21.24 6.61 -6.90
CA GLY A 293 20.87 7.90 -7.47
C GLY A 293 21.32 9.11 -6.65
N SER A 294 20.98 10.30 -7.17
CA SER A 294 21.00 11.55 -6.41
C SER A 294 19.60 12.12 -6.53
N HIS A 295 18.89 12.15 -5.42
CA HIS A 295 17.47 12.42 -5.38
C HIS A 295 17.24 13.89 -5.01
N GLU A 296 16.58 14.62 -5.90
CA GLU A 296 16.13 15.98 -5.65
C GLU A 296 14.65 15.95 -5.25
N ASP A 297 14.33 16.49 -4.08
CA ASP A 297 12.97 16.52 -3.55
C ASP A 297 12.17 17.73 -4.08
N SER A 298 12.06 17.86 -5.40
CA SER A 298 11.34 18.97 -6.05
C SER A 298 9.89 18.62 -6.39
N SER A 299 8.96 19.55 -6.14
CA SER A 299 7.55 19.41 -6.53
C SER A 299 7.27 19.84 -7.98
N SER A 300 8.23 20.51 -8.63
CA SER A 300 8.05 21.14 -9.94
C SER A 300 8.96 20.58 -11.03
N SER A 301 10.08 19.98 -10.67
CA SER A 301 11.04 19.40 -11.60
C SER A 301 11.15 17.89 -11.43
N LEU A 302 11.35 17.19 -12.56
CA LEU A 302 11.68 15.76 -12.54
C LEU A 302 13.05 15.58 -11.88
N CYS A 303 13.16 14.58 -11.00
CA CYS A 303 14.42 14.23 -10.39
C CYS A 303 15.43 13.75 -11.45
N ARG A 304 16.72 14.06 -11.26
CA ARG A 304 17.81 13.61 -12.15
C ARG A 304 17.92 12.09 -12.22
N CYS A 305 17.49 11.37 -11.18
CA CYS A 305 17.43 9.91 -11.16
C CYS A 305 16.52 9.34 -12.26
N HIS A 306 15.65 10.15 -12.89
CA HIS A 306 14.82 9.70 -14.02
C HIS A 306 15.64 9.16 -15.20
N ARG A 307 16.92 9.54 -15.32
CA ARG A 307 17.84 8.93 -16.30
C ARG A 307 18.06 7.43 -16.09
N LEU A 308 17.79 6.93 -14.87
CA LEU A 308 17.92 5.51 -14.52
C LEU A 308 16.69 4.69 -14.91
N ALA A 309 15.60 5.31 -15.37
CA ALA A 309 14.34 4.61 -15.66
C ALA A 309 14.48 3.49 -16.71
N GLU A 310 15.44 3.62 -17.62
CA GLU A 310 15.71 2.64 -18.68
C GLU A 310 16.88 1.70 -18.34
N SER A 311 17.49 1.88 -17.15
CA SER A 311 18.59 1.03 -16.71
C SER A 311 18.09 -0.38 -16.35
N PRO A 312 18.86 -1.44 -16.66
CA PRO A 312 18.56 -2.78 -16.17
C PRO A 312 18.49 -2.81 -14.63
N GLY A 313 17.45 -3.44 -14.09
CA GLY A 313 17.24 -3.51 -12.64
C GLY A 313 16.79 -2.19 -12.00
N ALA A 314 16.29 -1.23 -12.78
CA ALA A 314 15.72 -0.01 -12.25
C ALA A 314 14.45 -0.28 -11.43
N GLU A 315 14.45 0.14 -10.18
CA GLU A 315 13.31 0.08 -9.28
C GLU A 315 12.65 1.45 -9.19
N LEU A 316 11.35 1.49 -9.49
CA LEU A 316 10.52 2.68 -9.34
C LEU A 316 10.06 2.80 -7.89
N PHE A 317 10.20 3.99 -7.30
CA PHE A 317 9.63 4.32 -6.00
C PHE A 317 9.11 5.75 -5.94
N TRP A 318 8.30 6.00 -4.92
CA TRP A 318 7.67 7.29 -4.64
C TRP A 318 8.21 7.83 -3.33
N GLY A 319 8.80 9.03 -3.35
CA GLY A 319 9.52 9.59 -2.19
C GLY A 319 9.10 11.03 -1.86
N ILE A 320 9.18 11.40 -0.58
CA ILE A 320 9.01 12.79 -0.13
C ILE A 320 9.78 13.05 1.16
N SER A 321 10.42 14.21 1.27
CA SER A 321 10.99 14.66 2.56
C SER A 321 9.91 15.12 3.53
N GLU A 322 10.21 15.04 4.83
CA GLU A 322 9.36 15.60 5.88
C GLU A 322 9.07 17.08 5.62
N SER A 323 10.10 17.85 5.22
CA SER A 323 9.96 19.28 4.95
C SER A 323 8.99 19.59 3.81
N ARG A 324 9.05 18.84 2.69
CA ARG A 324 8.13 19.02 1.56
C ARG A 324 6.75 18.52 1.88
N LEU A 325 6.63 17.40 2.59
CA LEU A 325 5.33 16.89 3.03
C LEU A 325 4.66 17.89 3.96
N LYS A 326 5.42 18.52 4.87
CA LYS A 326 4.92 19.56 5.76
C LYS A 326 4.30 20.70 4.97
N SER A 327 5.04 21.25 4.01
CA SER A 327 4.48 22.29 3.12
C SER A 327 3.22 21.78 2.42
N THR A 328 3.25 20.62 1.77
CA THR A 328 2.08 20.06 1.05
C THR A 328 0.87 19.88 1.96
N PHE A 329 1.06 19.33 3.16
CA PHE A 329 0.00 19.10 4.13
C PHE A 329 -0.68 20.39 4.54
N TYR A 330 0.05 21.46 4.85
CA TYR A 330 -0.58 22.74 5.21
C TYR A 330 -1.40 23.36 4.08
N HIS A 331 -1.03 23.13 2.81
CA HIS A 331 -1.83 23.60 1.67
C HIS A 331 -3.16 22.84 1.51
N ILE A 332 -3.20 21.57 1.91
CA ILE A 332 -4.40 20.73 1.78
C ILE A 332 -5.15 20.54 3.11
N ARG A 333 -4.62 21.02 4.24
CA ARG A 333 -5.12 20.73 5.59
C ARG A 333 -6.60 21.06 5.76
N THR A 334 -7.04 22.17 5.17
CA THR A 334 -8.45 22.62 5.20
C THR A 334 -9.39 21.73 4.41
N GLN A 335 -8.86 20.91 3.50
CA GLN A 335 -9.61 19.95 2.68
C GLN A 335 -9.65 18.55 3.33
N MET A 336 -8.94 18.35 4.45
CA MET A 336 -8.90 17.06 5.14
C MET A 336 -10.15 16.89 6.01
N PRO A 337 -10.77 15.69 6.00
CA PRO A 337 -11.96 15.44 6.80
C PRO A 337 -11.58 15.44 8.29
N ILE A 338 -12.26 16.26 9.09
CA ILE A 338 -12.04 16.35 10.54
C ILE A 338 -13.09 15.52 11.30
N LYS A 339 -14.21 15.20 10.65
CA LYS A 339 -15.29 14.34 11.15
C LYS A 339 -15.64 13.31 10.07
N PRO A 340 -16.01 12.08 10.45
CA PRO A 340 -16.47 11.08 9.49
C PRO A 340 -17.81 11.47 8.87
N SER A 341 -17.99 11.09 7.60
CA SER A 341 -19.29 11.14 6.95
C SER A 341 -20.27 10.13 7.58
N GLU A 342 -21.57 10.38 7.44
CA GLU A 342 -22.59 9.40 7.85
C GLU A 342 -22.45 8.07 7.10
N LEU A 343 -21.95 8.12 5.85
CA LEU A 343 -21.67 6.92 5.08
C LEU A 343 -20.56 6.09 5.75
N THR A 344 -19.43 6.71 6.10
CA THR A 344 -18.33 6.02 6.80
C THR A 344 -18.79 5.45 8.13
N LEU A 345 -19.56 6.21 8.91
CA LEU A 345 -20.14 5.71 10.17
C LEU A 345 -21.07 4.51 9.94
N GLY A 346 -21.92 4.57 8.92
CA GLY A 346 -22.81 3.48 8.54
C GLY A 346 -22.05 2.22 8.13
N LEU A 347 -20.96 2.36 7.36
CA LEU A 347 -20.10 1.25 6.94
C LEU A 347 -19.31 0.67 8.12
N LEU A 348 -18.78 1.50 9.01
CA LEU A 348 -18.06 1.04 10.20
C LEU A 348 -18.93 0.16 11.10
N ARG A 349 -20.22 0.49 11.25
CA ARG A 349 -21.19 -0.35 12.00
C ARG A 349 -21.43 -1.73 11.38
N GLN A 350 -21.11 -1.92 10.10
CA GLN A 350 -21.19 -3.22 9.42
C GLN A 350 -19.87 -4.01 9.53
N VAL A 351 -18.79 -3.34 9.90
CA VAL A 351 -17.44 -3.91 10.00
C VAL A 351 -17.11 -4.32 11.44
N VAL A 352 -17.63 -3.59 12.43
CA VAL A 352 -17.37 -3.68 13.87
C VAL A 352 -18.61 -4.18 14.62
#